data_AF-A0AA35I7X9-F1
#
_entry.id   AF-A0AA35I7X9-F1
#
_cell.length_a   1.000
_cell.length_b   1.000
_cell.length_c   1.000
_cell.angle_alpha   90.00
_cell.angle_beta   90.00
_cell.angle_gamma   90.00
#
_symmetry.space_group_name_H-M   'P 1'
#
loop_
_entity.id
_entity.type
_entity.pdbx_description
1 polymer ?
#
loop_
_entity_poly.entity_id
_entity_poly.type
_entity_poly.pdbx_seq_one_letter_code
_entity_poly.pdbx_strand_id
1 'polypeptide(L)'
;MDNQDLNQLREKFDHFRKECIWITNCYNLYRTLYEGGEATDAVLVRVAPAFFHDLNRIIVEHILLQICKITDPAGSGRRQNLTVDSLNKDLKALGLLSQDLIDRAAELEGYRTLVVLARNRLISHLDWHSVQEGKPLGAHEAGEVSRFFACLFRYTDLVGEACGAGPLDYSVSACQGDAIDLLRALRNSFQS
;
A
#
# COMPACT_ATOMS: atom_id res chain seq x y z
N MET A 1 -16.57 24.95 -17.52
CA MET A 1 -15.67 23.90 -17.02
C MET A 1 -14.78 23.53 -18.19
N ASP A 2 -13.49 23.83 -18.12
CA ASP A 2 -12.60 23.58 -19.25
C ASP A 2 -12.37 22.07 -19.37
N ASN A 3 -12.63 21.52 -20.55
CA ASN A 3 -12.51 20.07 -20.81
C ASN A 3 -11.05 19.61 -20.62
N GLN A 4 -10.10 20.54 -20.74
CA GLN A 4 -8.68 20.30 -20.55
C GLN A 4 -8.29 20.00 -19.10
N ASP A 5 -8.85 20.72 -18.12
CA ASP A 5 -8.52 20.52 -16.70
C ASP A 5 -9.05 19.18 -16.17
N LEU A 6 -10.25 18.77 -16.61
CA LEU A 6 -10.83 17.48 -16.25
C LEU A 6 -10.02 16.30 -16.83
N ASN A 7 -9.51 16.44 -18.06
CA ASN A 7 -8.66 15.41 -18.66
C ASN A 7 -7.30 15.29 -17.96
N GLN A 8 -6.71 16.41 -17.51
CA GLN A 8 -5.50 16.37 -16.69
C GLN A 8 -5.74 15.70 -15.33
N LEU A 9 -6.87 15.98 -14.67
CA LEU A 9 -7.24 15.29 -13.44
C LEU A 9 -7.40 13.79 -13.66
N ARG A 10 -8.04 13.36 -14.76
CA ARG A 10 -8.18 11.95 -15.13
C ARG A 10 -6.84 11.26 -15.33
N GLU A 11 -5.94 11.87 -16.09
CA GLU A 11 -4.60 11.33 -16.32
C GLU A 11 -3.84 11.19 -15.01
N LYS A 12 -3.88 12.21 -14.15
CA LYS A 12 -3.29 12.18 -12.82
C LYS A 12 -3.89 11.07 -11.95
N PHE A 13 -5.22 10.94 -11.95
CA PHE A 13 -5.92 9.88 -11.24
C PHE A 13 -5.54 8.49 -11.74
N ASP A 14 -5.42 8.28 -13.05
CA ASP A 14 -4.99 7.00 -13.63
C ASP A 14 -3.59 6.60 -13.18
N HIS A 15 -2.66 7.56 -13.11
CA HIS A 15 -1.34 7.33 -12.55
C HIS A 15 -1.41 7.00 -11.05
N PHE A 16 -2.19 7.75 -10.27
CA PHE A 16 -2.33 7.50 -8.83
C PHE A 16 -2.93 6.12 -8.56
N ARG A 17 -3.96 5.75 -9.33
CA ARG A 17 -4.62 4.45 -9.26
C ARG A 17 -3.64 3.31 -9.55
N LYS A 18 -2.74 3.45 -10.54
CA LYS A 18 -1.70 2.44 -10.79
C LYS A 18 -0.79 2.23 -9.58
N GLU A 19 -0.42 3.30 -8.89
CA GLU A 19 0.35 3.19 -7.64
C GLU A 19 -0.47 2.49 -6.55
N CYS A 20 -1.76 2.81 -6.38
CA CYS A 20 -2.62 2.11 -5.43
C CYS A 20 -2.73 0.61 -5.73
N ILE A 21 -2.90 0.24 -7.01
CA ILE A 21 -2.92 -1.16 -7.45
C ILE A 21 -1.61 -1.85 -7.08
N TRP A 22 -0.48 -1.21 -7.35
CA TRP A 22 0.84 -1.77 -7.03
C TRP A 22 0.99 -2.07 -5.54
N ILE A 23 0.62 -1.11 -4.68
CA ILE A 23 0.73 -1.27 -3.22
C ILE A 23 -0.21 -2.38 -2.73
N THR A 24 -1.44 -2.44 -3.26
CA THR A 24 -2.39 -3.52 -2.96
C THR A 24 -1.82 -4.88 -3.38
N ASN A 25 -1.14 -4.97 -4.51
CA ASN A 25 -0.48 -6.21 -4.96
C ASN A 25 0.67 -6.62 -4.03
N CYS A 26 1.51 -5.68 -3.60
CA CYS A 26 2.54 -5.95 -2.60
C CYS A 26 1.94 -6.46 -1.28
N TYR A 27 0.83 -5.86 -0.83
CA TYR A 27 0.13 -6.30 0.36
C TYR A 27 -0.47 -7.69 0.20
N ASN A 28 -1.13 -7.99 -0.92
CA ASN A 28 -1.67 -9.31 -1.21
C ASN A 28 -0.58 -10.40 -1.29
N LEU A 29 0.60 -10.05 -1.83
CA LEU A 29 1.79 -10.91 -1.80
C LEU A 29 2.22 -11.20 -0.36
N TYR A 30 2.34 -10.17 0.48
CA TYR A 30 2.66 -10.31 1.90
C TYR A 30 1.67 -11.23 2.61
N ARG A 31 0.36 -10.96 2.45
CA ARG A 31 -0.69 -11.75 3.09
C ARG A 31 -0.66 -13.21 2.65
N THR A 32 -0.42 -13.46 1.36
CA THR A 32 -0.37 -14.83 0.82
C THR A 32 0.79 -15.62 1.41
N LEU A 33 1.96 -14.99 1.58
CA LEU A 33 3.16 -15.66 2.10
C LEU A 33 3.19 -15.75 3.63
N TYR A 34 2.81 -14.69 4.34
CA TYR A 34 3.05 -14.56 5.78
C TYR A 34 1.78 -14.47 6.63
N GLU A 35 0.60 -14.34 6.02
CA GLU A 35 -0.70 -14.50 6.67
C GLU A 35 -1.48 -15.71 6.11
N GLY A 36 -0.80 -16.58 5.35
CA GLY A 36 -1.38 -17.76 4.71
C GLY A 36 -1.63 -18.96 5.66
N GLY A 37 -1.40 -18.78 6.96
CA GLY A 37 -1.61 -19.77 8.02
C GLY A 37 -0.48 -20.80 8.18
N GLU A 38 -0.60 -21.65 9.20
CA GLU A 38 0.46 -22.57 9.64
C GLU A 38 1.01 -23.48 8.53
N ALA A 39 0.14 -23.94 7.63
CA ALA A 39 0.55 -24.79 6.50
C ALA A 39 1.45 -24.06 5.50
N THR A 40 1.29 -22.74 5.37
CA THR A 40 2.14 -21.89 4.53
C THR A 40 3.46 -21.63 5.25
N ASP A 41 3.42 -21.28 6.54
CA ASP A 41 4.62 -21.04 7.35
C ASP A 41 5.54 -22.27 7.37
N ALA A 42 4.96 -23.46 7.56
CA ALA A 42 5.71 -24.72 7.55
C ALA A 42 6.43 -24.96 6.22
N VAL A 43 5.82 -24.58 5.09
CA VAL A 43 6.44 -24.68 3.77
C VAL A 43 7.60 -23.68 3.65
N LEU A 44 7.39 -22.41 3.99
CA LEU A 44 8.42 -21.38 3.86
C LEU A 44 9.64 -21.66 4.74
N VAL A 45 9.41 -22.05 6.00
CA VAL A 45 10.46 -22.40 6.97
C VAL A 45 11.24 -23.65 6.51
N ARG A 46 10.57 -24.62 5.89
CA ARG A 46 11.22 -25.84 5.40
C ARG A 46 12.06 -25.61 4.15
N VAL A 47 11.61 -24.75 3.23
CA VAL A 47 12.31 -24.52 1.94
C VAL A 47 13.55 -23.65 2.13
N ALA A 48 13.38 -22.45 2.69
CA ALA A 48 14.43 -21.43 2.73
C ALA A 48 14.16 -20.40 3.83
N PRO A 49 14.33 -20.77 5.11
CA PRO A 49 13.87 -19.96 6.24
C PRO A 49 14.53 -18.57 6.28
N ALA A 50 15.83 -18.49 6.01
CA ALA A 50 16.56 -17.21 5.96
C ALA A 50 16.07 -16.32 4.81
N PHE A 51 15.89 -16.88 3.62
CA PHE A 51 15.40 -16.13 2.46
C PHE A 51 14.01 -15.55 2.70
N PHE A 52 13.07 -16.35 3.21
CA PHE A 52 11.71 -15.87 3.50
C PHE A 52 11.66 -14.93 4.70
N HIS A 53 12.59 -15.04 5.65
CA HIS A 53 12.75 -14.03 6.70
C HIS A 53 13.19 -12.67 6.12
N ASP A 54 14.23 -12.66 5.29
CA ASP A 54 14.73 -11.42 4.66
C ASP A 54 13.69 -10.82 3.72
N LEU A 55 13.02 -11.66 2.93
CA LEU A 55 11.96 -11.23 2.02
C LEU A 55 10.77 -10.62 2.77
N ASN A 56 10.36 -11.19 3.91
CA ASN A 56 9.32 -10.61 4.75
C ASN A 56 9.67 -9.17 5.14
N ARG A 57 10.88 -8.98 5.66
CA ARG A 57 11.38 -7.67 6.07
C ARG A 57 11.38 -6.67 4.90
N ILE A 58 11.89 -7.07 3.74
CA ILE A 58 11.93 -6.23 2.53
C ILE A 58 10.52 -5.82 2.10
N ILE A 59 9.56 -6.75 2.09
CA ILE A 59 8.19 -6.47 1.67
C ILE A 59 7.50 -5.51 2.64
N VAL A 60 7.62 -5.74 3.95
CA VAL A 60 7.03 -4.86 4.97
C VAL A 60 7.60 -3.45 4.86
N GLU A 61 8.93 -3.31 4.77
CA GLU A 61 9.59 -2.02 4.58
C GLU A 61 9.11 -1.34 3.28
N HIS A 62 8.99 -2.09 2.19
CA HIS A 62 8.50 -1.56 0.91
C HIS A 62 7.07 -1.05 1.01
N ILE A 63 6.15 -1.82 1.60
CA ILE A 63 4.73 -1.44 1.75
C ILE A 63 4.63 -0.14 2.55
N LEU A 64 5.32 -0.03 3.70
CA LEU A 64 5.32 1.17 4.52
C LEU A 64 5.84 2.40 3.75
N LEU A 65 6.93 2.24 2.99
CA LEU A 65 7.48 3.31 2.15
C LEU A 65 6.49 3.77 1.07
N GLN A 66 5.79 2.84 0.42
CA GLN A 66 4.83 3.19 -0.60
C GLN A 66 3.60 3.89 -0.02
N ILE A 67 3.11 3.45 1.15
CA ILE A 67 2.04 4.12 1.88
C ILE A 67 2.44 5.57 2.19
N CYS A 68 3.67 5.81 2.65
CA CYS A 68 4.17 7.18 2.85
C CYS A 68 4.14 7.99 1.54
N LYS A 69 4.60 7.44 0.42
CA LYS A 69 4.65 8.17 -0.85
C LYS A 69 3.29 8.66 -1.32
N ILE A 70 2.24 7.84 -1.21
CA ILE A 70 0.89 8.21 -1.67
C ILE A 70 0.13 9.11 -0.68
N THR A 71 0.52 9.09 0.59
CA THR A 71 -0.08 9.91 1.66
C THR A 71 0.71 11.16 2.00
N ASP A 72 1.95 11.30 1.50
CA ASP A 72 2.76 12.48 1.81
C ASP A 72 2.09 13.78 1.31
N PRO A 73 2.32 14.91 1.99
CA PRO A 73 1.84 16.21 1.53
C PRO A 73 2.29 16.45 0.09
N ALA A 74 1.49 17.17 -0.70
CA ALA A 74 1.81 17.49 -2.07
C ALA A 74 2.96 18.52 -2.15
N GLY A 75 4.17 18.07 -1.86
CA GLY A 75 5.45 18.76 -1.99
C GLY A 75 5.68 19.98 -1.07
N SER A 76 6.92 20.10 -0.61
CA SER A 76 7.57 21.39 -0.31
C SER A 76 8.56 21.69 -1.44
N GLY A 77 8.11 22.31 -2.54
CA GLY A 77 9.01 22.67 -3.65
C GLY A 77 8.34 22.83 -5.03
N ARG A 78 9.15 22.79 -6.10
CA ARG A 78 8.73 22.96 -7.52
C ARG A 78 8.11 21.72 -8.17
N ARG A 79 8.12 20.55 -7.51
CA ARG A 79 7.54 19.30 -8.05
C ARG A 79 6.29 18.95 -7.25
N GLN A 80 5.17 18.74 -7.96
CA GLN A 80 3.95 18.23 -7.35
C GLN A 80 4.07 16.71 -7.22
N ASN A 81 3.98 16.20 -6.00
CA ASN A 81 3.96 14.76 -5.75
C ASN A 81 2.57 14.21 -6.11
N LEU A 82 2.52 12.99 -6.63
CA LEU A 82 1.29 12.26 -6.92
C LEU A 82 0.73 11.64 -5.63
N THR A 83 -0.02 12.43 -4.86
CA THR A 83 -0.52 12.05 -3.53
C THR A 83 -2.00 12.35 -3.36
N VAL A 84 -2.60 11.80 -2.30
CA VAL A 84 -4.00 12.09 -1.87
C VAL A 84 -4.22 13.60 -1.73
N ASP A 85 -3.31 14.31 -1.08
CA ASP A 85 -3.39 15.77 -0.92
C ASP A 85 -3.36 16.49 -2.28
N SER A 86 -2.53 16.00 -3.21
CA SER A 86 -2.41 16.58 -4.55
C SER A 86 -3.68 16.40 -5.40
N LEU A 87 -4.38 15.27 -5.24
CA LEU A 87 -5.64 15.00 -5.93
C LEU A 87 -6.78 15.82 -5.32
N ASN A 88 -6.82 15.90 -3.98
CA ASN A 88 -7.81 16.71 -3.27
C ASN A 88 -7.72 18.19 -3.66
N LYS A 89 -6.52 18.73 -3.88
CA LYS A 89 -6.32 20.12 -4.36
C LYS A 89 -6.93 20.33 -5.74
N ASP A 90 -6.72 19.41 -6.67
CA ASP A 90 -7.26 19.51 -8.03
C ASP A 90 -8.79 19.31 -8.05
N LEU A 91 -9.30 18.34 -7.28
CA LEU A 91 -10.74 18.12 -7.09
C LEU A 91 -11.42 19.35 -6.48
N LYS A 92 -10.77 20.02 -5.53
CA LYS A 92 -11.27 21.27 -4.93
C LYS A 92 -11.30 22.40 -5.95
N ALA A 93 -10.25 22.55 -6.77
CA ALA A 93 -10.20 23.56 -7.82
C ALA A 93 -11.32 23.38 -8.86
N LEU A 94 -11.73 22.14 -9.12
CA LEU A 94 -12.80 21.79 -10.03
C LEU A 94 -14.19 21.74 -9.38
N GLY A 95 -14.31 21.96 -8.05
CA GLY A 95 -15.58 21.87 -7.34
C GLY A 95 -16.16 20.45 -7.24
N LEU A 96 -15.31 19.43 -7.39
CA LEU A 96 -15.65 18.00 -7.34
C LEU A 96 -15.33 17.35 -5.99
N LEU A 97 -14.74 18.10 -5.05
CA LEU A 97 -14.40 17.59 -3.73
C LEU A 97 -15.66 17.45 -2.85
N SER A 98 -16.03 16.22 -2.52
CA SER A 98 -17.13 15.89 -1.61
C SER A 98 -16.66 15.79 -0.15
N GLN A 99 -17.60 15.84 0.80
CA GLN A 99 -17.29 15.61 2.21
C GLN A 99 -16.76 14.19 2.46
N ASP A 100 -17.30 13.19 1.76
CA ASP A 100 -16.84 11.80 1.87
C ASP A 100 -15.36 11.66 1.48
N LEU A 101 -14.92 12.36 0.42
CA LEU A 101 -13.50 12.39 0.01
C LEU A 101 -12.61 13.00 1.09
N ILE A 102 -13.07 14.05 1.77
CA ILE A 102 -12.35 14.70 2.87
C ILE A 102 -12.21 13.74 4.05
N ASP A 103 -13.29 13.06 4.42
CA ASP A 103 -13.32 12.13 5.56
C ASP A 103 -12.41 10.92 5.29
N ARG A 104 -12.46 10.35 4.08
CA ARG A 104 -11.55 9.26 3.67
C ARG A 104 -10.10 9.71 3.64
N ALA A 105 -9.81 10.91 3.14
CA ALA A 105 -8.46 11.44 3.13
C ALA A 105 -7.90 11.66 4.55
N ALA A 106 -8.75 12.10 5.49
CA ALA A 106 -8.38 12.25 6.90
C ALA A 106 -8.07 10.89 7.56
N GLU A 107 -8.82 9.83 7.23
CA GLU A 107 -8.53 8.48 7.72
C GLU A 107 -7.20 7.94 7.18
N LEU A 108 -6.90 8.17 5.89
CA LEU A 108 -5.59 7.82 5.30
C LEU A 108 -4.43 8.56 5.97
N GLU A 109 -4.61 9.85 6.29
CA GLU A 109 -3.63 10.66 7.02
C GLU A 109 -3.44 10.20 8.48
N GLY A 110 -4.52 9.76 9.13
CA GLY A 110 -4.46 9.16 10.46
C GLY A 110 -3.54 7.94 10.49
N TYR A 111 -3.70 7.05 9.51
CA TYR A 111 -2.84 5.87 9.39
C TYR A 111 -1.38 6.24 9.03
N ARG A 112 -1.17 7.25 8.19
CA ARG A 112 0.17 7.78 7.89
C ARG A 112 0.95 8.13 9.15
N THR A 113 0.30 8.73 10.15
CA THR A 113 0.96 9.09 11.42
C THR A 113 1.57 7.87 12.11
N LEU A 114 0.87 6.73 12.08
CA LEU A 114 1.36 5.46 12.63
C LEU A 114 2.52 4.90 11.80
N VAL A 115 2.40 4.93 10.46
CA VAL A 115 3.42 4.43 9.53
C VAL A 115 4.70 5.24 9.59
N VAL A 116 4.62 6.58 9.71
CA VAL A 116 5.80 7.44 9.85
C VAL A 116 6.57 7.13 11.13
N LEU A 117 5.86 6.86 12.24
CA LEU A 117 6.50 6.41 13.48
C LEU A 117 7.18 5.06 13.29
N ALA A 118 6.53 4.11 12.63
CA ALA A 118 7.10 2.80 12.33
C ALA A 118 8.34 2.91 11.43
N ARG A 119 8.29 3.72 10.36
CA ARG A 119 9.42 4.02 9.48
C ARG A 119 10.58 4.66 10.24
N ASN A 120 10.32 5.67 11.06
CA ASN A 120 11.36 6.35 11.83
C ASN A 120 12.00 5.40 12.85
N ARG A 121 11.23 4.49 13.45
CA ARG A 121 11.76 3.38 14.27
C ARG A 121 12.63 2.45 13.43
N LEU A 122 12.17 2.04 12.24
CA LEU A 122 12.91 1.19 11.30
C LEU A 122 14.28 1.79 10.93
N ILE A 123 14.31 3.08 10.62
CA ILE A 123 15.54 3.85 10.34
C ILE A 123 16.41 3.95 11.60
N SER A 124 15.81 4.20 12.77
CA SER A 124 16.53 4.23 14.05
C SER A 124 17.10 2.86 14.43
N HIS A 125 16.49 1.75 14.00
CA HIS A 125 17.00 0.40 14.20
C HIS A 125 18.16 0.04 13.26
N LEU A 126 18.39 0.82 12.19
CA LEU A 126 19.62 0.77 11.39
C LEU A 126 20.73 1.62 12.00
N ASP A 127 20.44 2.41 13.05
CA ASP A 127 21.44 3.07 13.87
C ASP A 127 22.12 2.04 14.77
N TRP A 128 23.45 2.08 14.83
CA TRP A 128 24.33 1.04 15.40
C TRP A 128 23.92 0.59 16.81
N HIS A 129 23.43 1.52 17.63
CA HIS A 129 22.97 1.25 19.00
C HIS A 129 21.67 0.44 19.09
N SER A 130 20.77 0.56 18.12
CA SER A 130 19.46 -0.10 18.14
C SER A 130 19.47 -1.48 17.47
N VAL A 131 20.47 -1.77 16.62
CA VAL A 131 20.76 -3.11 16.07
C VAL A 131 21.15 -4.09 17.19
N GLN A 132 21.84 -3.59 18.22
CA GLN A 132 22.37 -4.40 19.32
C GLN A 132 21.26 -4.94 20.27
N GLU A 133 20.06 -4.35 20.27
CA GLU A 133 18.97 -4.69 21.19
C GLU A 133 17.89 -5.63 20.62
N GLY A 134 17.92 -5.96 19.31
CA GLY A 134 17.11 -7.04 18.72
C GLY A 134 15.58 -6.96 18.90
N LYS A 135 14.99 -5.77 19.11
CA LYS A 135 13.55 -5.62 19.34
C LYS A 135 12.74 -5.80 18.03
N PRO A 136 11.59 -6.50 18.06
CA PRO A 136 10.76 -6.69 16.88
C PRO A 136 10.18 -5.36 16.38
N LEU A 137 10.24 -5.19 15.06
CA LEU A 137 9.81 -3.99 14.34
C LEU A 137 8.29 -3.85 14.35
N GLY A 138 7.83 -2.67 14.76
CA GLY A 138 6.52 -2.11 14.42
C GLY A 138 5.35 -3.09 14.48
N ALA A 139 4.93 -3.45 15.70
CA ALA A 139 3.66 -4.13 15.91
C ALA A 139 2.51 -3.21 15.47
N HIS A 140 2.11 -3.33 14.21
CA HIS A 140 0.80 -2.89 13.73
C HIS A 140 -0.17 -4.03 13.97
N GLU A 141 -1.38 -3.74 14.45
CA GLU A 141 -2.41 -4.76 14.44
C GLU A 141 -2.80 -5.02 12.98
N ALA A 142 -2.89 -6.28 12.56
CA ALA A 142 -3.25 -6.65 11.18
C ALA A 142 -4.56 -5.99 10.69
N GLY A 143 -5.44 -5.63 11.64
CA GLY A 143 -6.66 -4.87 11.40
C GLY A 143 -6.44 -3.42 10.94
N GLU A 144 -5.38 -2.74 11.37
CA GLU A 144 -5.11 -1.34 11.00
C GLU A 144 -4.68 -1.23 9.53
N VAL A 145 -3.80 -2.14 9.09
CA VAL A 145 -3.34 -2.22 7.69
C VAL A 145 -4.51 -2.56 6.77
N SER A 146 -5.34 -3.54 7.16
CA SER A 146 -6.53 -3.94 6.38
C SER A 146 -7.53 -2.78 6.23
N ARG A 147 -7.75 -2.00 7.30
CA ARG A 147 -8.59 -0.80 7.28
C ARG A 147 -8.03 0.28 6.37
N PHE A 148 -6.71 0.48 6.37
CA PHE A 148 -6.06 1.42 5.45
C PHE A 148 -6.36 1.07 3.99
N PHE A 149 -6.16 -0.18 3.57
CA PHE A 149 -6.44 -0.60 2.19
C PHE A 149 -7.93 -0.50 1.82
N ALA A 150 -8.84 -0.81 2.76
CA ALA A 150 -10.26 -0.60 2.56
C ALA A 150 -10.62 0.89 2.38
N CYS A 151 -10.01 1.76 3.18
CA CYS A 151 -10.17 3.21 3.05
C CYS A 151 -9.59 3.73 1.74
N LEU A 152 -8.41 3.23 1.33
CA LEU A 152 -7.75 3.61 0.08
C LEU A 152 -8.62 3.24 -1.12
N PHE A 153 -9.19 2.03 -1.13
CA PHE A 153 -10.13 1.59 -2.14
C PHE A 153 -11.33 2.54 -2.26
N ARG A 154 -12.00 2.82 -1.14
CA ARG A 154 -13.14 3.73 -1.11
C ARG A 154 -12.79 5.13 -1.58
N TYR A 155 -11.62 5.65 -1.21
CA TYR A 155 -11.13 6.93 -1.71
C TYR A 155 -10.98 6.91 -3.24
N THR A 156 -10.28 5.91 -3.80
CA THR A 156 -10.09 5.83 -5.25
C THR A 156 -11.38 5.63 -6.02
N ASP A 157 -12.36 4.93 -5.44
CA ASP A 157 -13.68 4.73 -6.03
C ASP A 157 -14.43 6.06 -6.17
N LEU A 158 -14.47 6.84 -5.09
CA LEU A 158 -15.08 8.18 -5.07
C LEU A 158 -14.40 9.15 -6.04
N VAL A 159 -13.06 9.11 -6.15
CA VAL A 159 -12.34 9.93 -7.13
C VAL A 159 -12.66 9.48 -8.56
N GLY A 160 -12.73 8.17 -8.80
CA GLY A 160 -13.09 7.59 -10.11
C GLY A 160 -14.51 7.97 -10.55
N GLU A 161 -15.46 7.93 -9.63
CA GLU A 161 -16.84 8.43 -9.84
C GLU A 161 -16.86 9.91 -10.17
N ALA A 162 -16.16 10.74 -9.38
CA ALA A 162 -16.08 12.19 -9.60
C ALA A 162 -15.44 12.56 -10.96
N CYS A 163 -14.49 11.75 -11.43
CA CYS A 163 -13.84 11.91 -12.73
C CYS A 163 -14.65 11.33 -13.91
N GLY A 164 -15.73 10.58 -13.65
CA GLY A 164 -16.48 9.85 -14.67
C GLY A 164 -15.72 8.65 -15.27
N ALA A 165 -14.69 8.14 -14.58
CA ALA A 165 -13.98 6.92 -14.92
C ALA A 165 -14.70 5.66 -14.39
N GLY A 166 -15.69 5.85 -13.50
CA GLY A 166 -16.50 4.81 -12.89
C GLY A 166 -15.78 4.05 -11.77
N PRO A 167 -16.50 3.21 -11.02
CA PRO A 167 -15.90 2.33 -10.02
C PRO A 167 -15.06 1.28 -10.73
N LEU A 168 -13.84 1.11 -10.24
CA LEU A 168 -12.79 0.40 -10.95
C LEU A 168 -12.09 -0.56 -9.98
N ASP A 169 -12.83 -1.57 -9.52
CA ASP A 169 -12.40 -2.53 -8.51
C ASP A 169 -11.03 -3.15 -8.86
N TYR A 170 -10.07 -2.98 -7.96
CA TYR A 170 -8.73 -3.59 -8.04
C TYR A 170 -8.35 -4.31 -6.74
N SER A 171 -9.33 -4.63 -5.89
CA SER A 171 -9.12 -5.33 -4.63
C SER A 171 -8.54 -6.75 -4.82
N VAL A 172 -8.74 -7.33 -6.00
CA VAL A 172 -8.26 -8.67 -6.37
C VAL A 172 -7.26 -8.55 -7.52
N SER A 173 -6.03 -9.01 -7.29
CA SER A 173 -5.04 -9.22 -8.34
C SER A 173 -4.48 -10.62 -8.22
N ALA A 174 -5.19 -11.60 -8.79
CA ALA A 174 -4.63 -12.91 -9.06
C ALA A 174 -4.08 -12.88 -10.49
N CYS A 175 -2.78 -13.09 -10.65
CA CYS A 175 -2.13 -13.18 -11.95
C CYS A 175 -1.37 -14.49 -12.02
N GLN A 176 -1.31 -15.12 -13.18
CA GLN A 176 -0.55 -16.34 -13.37
C GLN A 176 0.93 -16.11 -12.99
N GLY A 177 1.49 -17.01 -12.18
CA GLY A 177 2.84 -16.89 -11.62
C GLY A 177 2.94 -16.09 -10.32
N ASP A 178 1.82 -15.87 -9.63
CA ASP A 178 1.79 -15.19 -8.33
C ASP A 178 2.27 -16.08 -7.16
N ALA A 179 2.15 -15.54 -5.95
CA ALA A 179 2.56 -16.22 -4.72
C ALA A 179 1.80 -17.54 -4.48
N ILE A 180 0.57 -17.67 -4.95
CA ILE A 180 -0.22 -18.90 -4.81
C ILE A 180 0.40 -19.99 -5.69
N ASP A 181 0.79 -19.64 -6.91
CA ASP A 181 1.47 -20.58 -7.82
C ASP A 181 2.84 -21.00 -7.27
N LEU A 182 3.60 -20.07 -6.68
CA LEU A 182 4.85 -20.40 -5.97
C LEU A 182 4.59 -21.39 -4.82
N LEU A 183 3.62 -21.11 -3.95
CA LEU A 183 3.29 -22.01 -2.83
C LEU A 183 2.83 -23.39 -3.31
N ARG A 184 2.08 -23.46 -4.41
CA ARG A 184 1.68 -24.72 -5.03
C ARG A 184 2.90 -25.50 -5.53
N ALA A 185 3.83 -24.85 -6.22
CA ALA A 185 5.05 -25.48 -6.69
C ALA A 185 5.93 -26.00 -5.54
N LEU A 186 6.11 -25.19 -4.48
CA LEU A 186 6.88 -25.59 -3.29
C LEU A 186 6.23 -26.77 -2.56
N ARG A 187 4.90 -26.77 -2.39
CA ARG A 187 4.17 -27.90 -1.77
C ARG A 187 4.33 -29.19 -2.56
N ASN A 188 4.22 -29.12 -3.89
CA ASN A 188 4.37 -30.29 -4.75
C ASN A 188 5.80 -30.88 -4.72
N SER A 189 6.83 -30.04 -4.51
CA SER A 189 8.21 -30.50 -4.39
C SER A 189 8.46 -31.42 -3.18
N PHE A 190 7.55 -31.41 -2.20
CA PHE A 190 7.63 -32.26 -1.01
C PHE A 190 6.81 -33.55 -1.09
N GLN A 191 6.01 -33.71 -2.15
CA GLN A 191 5.18 -34.90 -2.40
C GLN A 191 5.83 -35.89 -3.39
N SER A 192 7.04 -35.56 -3.87
CA SER A 192 7.89 -36.41 -4.73
C SER A 192 8.96 -37.11 -3.91
#